data_AF-A0A970MU56-F1
#
_entry.id   AF-A0A970MU56-F1
#
_cell.length_a   1.000
_cell.length_b   1.000
_cell.length_c   1.000
_cell.angle_alpha   90.00
_cell.angle_beta   90.00
_cell.angle_gamma   90.00
#
_symmetry.space_group_name_H-M   'P 1'
#
loop_
_entity.id
_entity.type
_entity.pdbx_description
1 polymer ?
#
loop_
_entity_poly.entity_id
_entity_poly.type
_entity_poly.pdbx_seq_one_letter_code
_entity_poly.pdbx_strand_id
1 'polypeptide(L)'
;MAIHLFKDAELTQQVSEGTMTSPDSDTYNGTDGESKDRELFLANEQTTLASAINDTTTTLQIVDARFTDGEAIVIGSEQMLVVSGGGTTQLTFERGYAGTTSGNHSSGTKVYSAYNYTGLLIQPIDNAGPSEATWVKLAANQAGLDSAVAGESLNLGDKAHNATLSFWRRVTVPAGTPVQNKTDIKLRVTGTESPVI
;
A
#
# COMPACT_ATOMS: atom_id res chain seq x y z
N MET A 1 0.45 -9.60 -3.17
CA MET A 1 -0.73 -8.73 -2.95
C MET A 1 -0.34 -7.39 -3.51
N ALA A 2 -1.11 -6.83 -4.43
CA ALA A 2 -0.71 -5.62 -5.17
C ALA A 2 -1.16 -4.34 -4.45
N ILE A 3 -1.14 -4.34 -3.12
CA ILE A 3 -1.54 -3.22 -2.26
C ILE A 3 -0.52 -3.07 -1.14
N HIS A 4 -0.13 -1.82 -0.88
CA HIS A 4 1.00 -1.49 -0.02
C HIS A 4 0.67 -0.30 0.88
N LEU A 5 1.36 -0.24 2.02
CA LEU A 5 1.35 0.92 2.91
C LEU A 5 2.50 1.88 2.59
N PHE A 6 2.25 3.17 2.76
CA PHE A 6 3.21 4.25 2.53
C PHE A 6 3.17 5.26 3.68
N LYS A 7 4.30 5.95 3.90
CA LYS A 7 4.44 6.98 4.96
C LYS A 7 4.07 8.39 4.49
N ASP A 8 3.87 8.57 3.19
CA ASP A 8 3.64 9.85 2.52
C ASP A 8 2.53 9.77 1.48
N ALA A 9 1.86 10.89 1.24
CA ALA A 9 0.73 10.99 0.31
C ALA A 9 1.15 10.85 -1.15
N GLU A 10 2.43 11.12 -1.44
CA GLU A 10 3.07 10.98 -2.75
C GLU A 10 3.44 9.53 -3.07
N LEU A 11 3.31 8.62 -2.09
CA LEU A 11 3.50 7.18 -2.23
C LEU A 11 4.94 6.80 -2.63
N THR A 12 5.91 7.55 -2.10
CA THR A 12 7.34 7.37 -2.38
C THR A 12 8.06 6.56 -1.31
N GLN A 13 7.52 6.51 -0.08
CA GLN A 13 8.11 5.83 1.07
C GLN A 13 7.25 4.64 1.48
N GLN A 14 7.34 3.56 0.70
CA GLN A 14 6.68 2.30 1.02
C GLN A 14 7.16 1.75 2.37
N VAL A 15 6.21 1.28 3.17
CA VAL A 15 6.45 0.57 4.43
C VAL A 15 6.85 -0.86 4.11
N SER A 16 7.88 -1.34 4.79
CA SER A 16 8.39 -2.71 4.62
C SER A 16 7.37 -3.77 4.99
N GLU A 17 7.26 -4.80 4.18
CA GLU A 17 6.32 -5.93 4.34
C GLU A 17 7.03 -7.18 4.90
N GLY A 18 7.94 -6.99 5.86
CA GLY A 18 8.58 -8.08 6.60
C GLY A 18 10.10 -8.21 6.43
N THR A 19 10.72 -7.39 5.58
CA THR A 19 12.18 -7.35 5.39
C THR A 19 12.90 -6.34 6.28
N MET A 20 12.16 -5.47 6.97
CA MET A 20 12.65 -4.37 7.82
C MET A 20 13.53 -3.34 7.07
N THR A 21 13.43 -3.25 5.74
CA THR A 21 14.20 -2.27 4.94
C THR A 21 13.71 -0.83 5.09
N SER A 22 12.40 -0.64 5.28
CA SER A 22 11.72 0.64 5.51
C SER A 22 10.53 0.45 6.47
N PRO A 23 10.74 0.01 7.71
CA PRO A 23 9.65 -0.21 8.64
C PRO A 23 8.95 1.11 9.00
N ASP A 24 7.73 1.01 9.49
CA ASP A 24 7.03 2.12 10.11
C ASP A 24 7.59 2.37 11.53
N SER A 25 8.77 2.98 11.60
CA SER A 25 9.55 3.13 12.83
C SER A 25 9.43 4.50 13.47
N ASP A 26 9.63 4.54 14.79
CA ASP A 26 9.76 5.72 15.65
C ASP A 26 10.59 5.36 16.89
N THR A 27 11.14 6.39 17.55
CA THR A 27 11.80 6.26 18.88
C THR A 27 10.85 6.81 19.95
N TYR A 28 10.71 6.11 21.07
CA TYR A 28 9.80 6.50 22.16
C TYR A 28 10.52 6.67 23.49
N ASN A 29 10.06 7.62 24.32
CA ASN A 29 10.45 7.71 25.72
C ASN A 29 9.67 6.69 26.56
N GLY A 30 10.28 5.54 26.83
CA GLY A 30 9.69 4.51 27.69
C GLY A 30 9.69 4.85 29.18
N THR A 31 10.54 5.77 29.64
CA THR A 31 10.64 6.16 31.06
C THR A 31 9.35 6.85 31.51
N ASP A 32 8.96 7.91 30.79
CA ASP A 32 7.76 8.70 31.13
C ASP A 32 6.52 8.26 30.34
N GLY A 33 6.72 7.37 29.36
CA GLY A 33 5.72 7.03 28.37
C GLY A 33 5.61 8.10 27.30
N GLU A 34 5.23 7.70 26.09
CA GLU A 34 5.07 8.61 24.97
C GLU A 34 4.03 8.08 23.99
N SER A 35 3.31 8.98 23.33
CA SER A 35 2.43 8.65 22.22
C SER A 35 2.84 9.41 20.97
N LYS A 36 2.84 8.74 19.82
CA LYS A 36 3.08 9.37 18.52
C LYS A 36 2.03 8.96 17.50
N ASP A 37 1.60 9.94 16.75
CA ASP A 37 0.63 9.79 15.68
C ASP A 37 1.34 9.81 14.33
N ARG A 38 0.85 9.01 13.38
CA ARG A 38 1.30 9.05 11.99
C ARG A 38 0.14 8.72 11.07
N GLU A 39 0.01 9.49 10.00
CA GLU A 39 -0.83 9.11 8.86
C GLU A 39 -0.09 8.12 7.98
N LEU A 40 -0.78 7.07 7.58
CA LEU A 40 -0.32 6.07 6.63
C LEU A 40 -1.28 6.00 5.46
N PHE A 41 -0.73 5.71 4.29
CA PHE A 41 -1.48 5.66 3.03
C PHE A 41 -1.49 4.24 2.49
N LEU A 42 -2.63 3.79 1.98
CA LEU A 42 -2.83 2.48 1.41
C LEU A 42 -3.17 2.65 -0.08
N ALA A 43 -2.31 2.13 -0.95
CA ALA A 43 -2.45 2.26 -2.40
C ALA A 43 -2.07 0.97 -3.11
N ASN A 44 -2.55 0.81 -4.34
CA ASN A 44 -2.12 -0.28 -5.20
C ASN A 44 -0.64 -0.13 -5.59
N GLU A 45 -0.01 -1.24 -5.96
CA GLU A 45 1.24 -1.25 -6.71
C GLU A 45 1.08 -0.38 -7.97
N GLN A 46 2.03 0.54 -8.15
CA GLN A 46 1.93 1.55 -9.19
C GLN A 46 3.28 2.14 -9.56
N THR A 47 3.35 2.67 -10.78
CA THR A 47 4.45 3.49 -11.28
C THR A 47 3.92 4.44 -12.35
N THR A 48 4.78 5.04 -13.15
CA THR A 48 4.42 5.87 -14.30
C THR A 48 5.11 5.39 -15.56
N LEU A 49 4.54 5.76 -16.70
CA LEU A 49 5.19 5.61 -17.99
C LEU A 49 6.44 6.49 -18.07
N ALA A 50 7.57 5.88 -18.41
CA ALA A 50 8.79 6.61 -18.73
C ALA A 50 8.70 7.29 -20.12
N SER A 51 7.96 6.69 -21.05
CA SER A 51 7.75 7.22 -22.40
C SER A 51 6.29 7.10 -22.84
N ALA A 52 5.84 7.99 -23.73
CA ALA A 52 4.52 7.86 -24.34
C ALA A 52 4.44 6.60 -25.21
N ILE A 53 3.23 6.06 -25.32
CA ILE A 53 2.90 4.93 -26.20
C ILE A 53 1.68 5.26 -27.05
N ASN A 54 1.59 4.63 -28.23
CA ASN A 54 0.40 4.70 -29.07
C ASN A 54 -0.42 3.40 -28.98
N ASP A 55 -1.57 3.36 -29.63
CA ASP A 55 -2.51 2.24 -29.72
C ASP A 55 -1.97 0.93 -30.36
N THR A 56 -0.79 0.96 -30.99
CA THR A 56 -0.15 -0.20 -31.62
C THR A 56 1.13 -0.66 -30.92
N THR A 57 1.62 0.10 -29.93
CA THR A 57 2.83 -0.23 -29.20
C THR A 57 2.61 -1.44 -28.30
N THR A 58 3.52 -2.42 -28.34
CA THR A 58 3.47 -3.64 -27.52
C THR A 58 4.56 -3.72 -26.45
N THR A 59 5.40 -2.69 -26.34
CA THR A 59 6.43 -2.52 -25.32
C THR A 59 6.16 -1.25 -24.48
N LEU A 60 6.44 -1.28 -23.18
CA LEU A 60 6.16 -0.19 -22.24
C LEU A 60 7.41 -0.02 -21.42
N GLN A 61 7.89 1.21 -21.41
CA GLN A 61 8.92 1.62 -20.49
C GLN A 61 8.23 2.26 -19.28
N ILE A 62 8.44 1.67 -18.11
CA ILE A 62 7.97 2.21 -16.82
C ILE A 62 9.16 2.76 -16.02
N VAL A 63 8.89 3.68 -15.09
CA VAL A 63 9.95 4.31 -14.30
C VAL A 63 10.55 3.33 -13.31
N ASP A 64 9.72 2.52 -12.64
CA ASP A 64 10.14 1.56 -11.62
C ASP A 64 9.68 0.14 -11.97
N ALA A 65 10.54 -0.84 -11.72
CA ALA A 65 10.25 -2.25 -11.91
C ALA A 65 9.28 -2.76 -10.84
N ARG A 66 7.97 -2.67 -11.09
CA ARG A 66 6.91 -2.96 -10.10
C ARG A 66 6.07 -4.19 -10.40
N PHE A 67 5.89 -4.54 -11.68
CA PHE A 67 4.92 -5.56 -12.09
C PHE A 67 5.58 -6.90 -12.44
N THR A 68 4.79 -7.96 -12.46
CA THR A 68 5.22 -9.33 -12.76
C THR A 68 4.58 -9.89 -14.03
N ASP A 69 5.19 -10.92 -14.60
CA ASP A 69 4.62 -11.62 -15.77
C ASP A 69 3.29 -12.27 -15.41
N GLY A 70 2.29 -12.13 -16.29
CA GLY A 70 0.91 -12.59 -16.09
C GLY A 70 0.02 -11.63 -15.31
N GLU A 71 0.54 -10.50 -14.84
CA GLU A 71 -0.24 -9.48 -14.14
C GLU A 71 -0.99 -8.56 -15.12
N ALA A 72 -2.25 -8.24 -14.81
CA ALA A 72 -2.97 -7.20 -15.53
C ALA A 72 -2.70 -5.82 -14.90
N ILE A 73 -2.52 -4.82 -15.74
CA ILE A 73 -2.30 -3.41 -15.36
C ILE A 73 -3.36 -2.51 -16.01
N VAL A 74 -3.60 -1.35 -15.40
CA VAL A 74 -4.50 -0.31 -15.92
C VAL A 74 -3.73 0.97 -16.21
N ILE A 75 -3.97 1.54 -17.39
CA ILE A 75 -3.51 2.89 -17.77
C ILE A 75 -4.70 3.66 -18.32
N GLY A 76 -5.12 4.73 -17.64
CA GLY A 76 -6.35 5.44 -17.99
C GLY A 76 -7.56 4.49 -17.88
N SER A 77 -8.21 4.21 -19.01
CA SER A 77 -9.32 3.24 -19.13
C SER A 77 -8.93 1.93 -19.81
N GLU A 78 -7.66 1.74 -20.17
CA GLU A 78 -7.18 0.55 -20.85
C GLU A 78 -6.59 -0.46 -19.85
N GLN A 79 -6.98 -1.71 -19.99
CA GLN A 79 -6.32 -2.84 -19.35
C GLN A 79 -5.28 -3.46 -20.29
N MET A 80 -4.14 -3.85 -19.75
CA MET A 80 -3.09 -4.56 -20.49
C MET A 80 -2.60 -5.75 -19.66
N LEU A 81 -2.27 -6.87 -20.31
CA LEU A 81 -1.69 -8.03 -19.63
C LEU A 81 -0.18 -8.05 -19.85
N VAL A 82 0.61 -8.08 -18.78
CA VAL A 82 2.07 -8.23 -18.86
C VAL A 82 2.39 -9.66 -19.33
N VAL A 83 2.99 -9.78 -20.51
CA VAL A 83 3.34 -11.07 -21.14
C VAL A 83 4.77 -11.46 -20.81
N SER A 84 5.69 -10.49 -20.72
CA SER A 84 7.09 -10.73 -20.36
C SER A 84 7.78 -9.46 -19.86
N GLY A 85 8.93 -9.62 -19.21
CA GLY A 85 9.77 -8.52 -18.72
C GLY A 85 9.46 -8.08 -17.29
N GLY A 86 8.55 -8.78 -16.60
CA GLY A 86 8.24 -8.58 -15.20
C GLY A 86 9.48 -8.52 -14.30
N GLY A 87 9.44 -7.67 -13.29
CA GLY A 87 10.59 -7.35 -12.44
C GLY A 87 11.63 -6.45 -13.10
N THR A 88 11.37 -5.91 -14.29
CA THR A 88 12.22 -4.91 -14.97
C THR A 88 11.42 -3.64 -15.32
N THR A 89 12.11 -2.63 -15.87
CA THR A 89 11.48 -1.37 -16.33
C THR A 89 10.99 -1.42 -17.78
N GLN A 90 11.22 -2.53 -18.49
CA GLN A 90 10.77 -2.74 -19.86
C GLN A 90 9.93 -4.00 -19.92
N LEU A 91 8.62 -3.85 -20.13
CA LEU A 91 7.74 -5.00 -20.25
C LEU A 91 7.19 -5.12 -21.68
N THR A 92 6.67 -6.30 -21.99
CA THR A 92 5.87 -6.60 -23.19
C THR A 92 4.44 -6.92 -22.74
N PHE A 93 3.42 -6.49 -23.49
CA PHE A 93 2.00 -6.65 -23.11
C PHE A 93 1.15 -7.12 -24.27
N GLU A 94 0.02 -7.69 -23.87
CA GLU A 94 -1.20 -7.68 -24.68
C GLU A 94 -1.99 -6.40 -24.41
N ARG A 95 -2.36 -5.69 -25.47
CA ARG A 95 -3.13 -4.44 -25.45
C ARG A 95 -4.64 -4.73 -25.47
N GLY A 96 -5.45 -3.80 -24.96
CA GLY A 96 -6.91 -3.95 -24.96
C GLY A 96 -7.39 -5.20 -24.23
N TYR A 97 -6.66 -5.61 -23.19
CA TYR A 97 -6.98 -6.79 -22.41
C TYR A 97 -8.37 -6.66 -21.76
N ALA A 98 -9.01 -7.80 -21.49
CA ALA A 98 -10.38 -7.87 -20.97
C ALA A 98 -11.43 -7.10 -21.83
N GLY A 99 -11.15 -6.88 -23.12
CA GLY A 99 -12.06 -6.19 -24.03
C GLY A 99 -12.03 -4.66 -23.94
N THR A 100 -11.01 -4.10 -23.29
CA THR A 100 -10.78 -2.65 -23.28
C THR A 100 -10.24 -2.16 -24.63
N THR A 101 -10.40 -0.86 -24.93
CA THR A 101 -9.89 -0.28 -26.17
C THR A 101 -8.46 0.17 -26.01
N SER A 102 -7.57 -0.24 -26.92
CA SER A 102 -6.19 0.25 -26.99
C SER A 102 -6.16 1.76 -27.24
N GLY A 103 -5.47 2.50 -26.38
CA GLY A 103 -5.36 3.96 -26.45
C GLY A 103 -3.92 4.47 -26.59
N ASN A 104 -3.82 5.77 -26.85
CA ASN A 104 -2.57 6.52 -26.73
C ASN A 104 -2.42 7.01 -25.29
N HIS A 105 -1.22 6.89 -24.71
CA HIS A 105 -0.93 7.31 -23.35
C HIS A 105 0.35 8.16 -23.33
N SER A 106 0.31 9.28 -22.59
CA SER A 106 1.45 10.20 -22.47
C SER A 106 2.50 9.66 -21.48
N SER A 107 3.76 10.07 -21.64
CA SER A 107 4.78 9.89 -20.59
C SER A 107 4.30 10.51 -19.28
N GLY A 108 4.65 9.91 -18.15
CA GLY A 108 4.19 10.30 -16.81
C GLY A 108 2.80 9.80 -16.44
N THR A 109 2.04 9.21 -17.36
CA THR A 109 0.73 8.61 -17.03
C THR A 109 0.90 7.48 -16.03
N LYS A 110 0.02 7.42 -15.03
CA LYS A 110 0.05 6.40 -13.99
C LYS A 110 -0.32 5.03 -14.55
N VAL A 111 0.40 4.02 -14.06
CA VAL A 111 0.16 2.60 -14.32
C VAL A 111 -0.13 1.95 -12.98
N TYR A 112 -1.27 1.27 -12.87
CA TYR A 112 -1.70 0.60 -11.65
C TYR A 112 -1.80 -0.91 -11.88
N SER A 113 -1.57 -1.71 -10.85
CA SER A 113 -2.06 -3.09 -10.82
C SER A 113 -3.59 -3.11 -10.94
N ALA A 114 -4.13 -4.01 -11.76
CA ALA A 114 -5.54 -4.03 -12.13
C ALA A 114 -6.42 -4.73 -11.09
N TYR A 115 -6.36 -4.28 -9.82
CA TYR A 115 -7.13 -4.87 -8.73
C TYR A 115 -7.93 -3.83 -7.94
N ASN A 116 -9.22 -4.10 -7.76
CA ASN A 116 -10.06 -3.44 -6.78
C ASN A 116 -10.08 -4.27 -5.49
N TYR A 117 -10.36 -3.60 -4.37
CA TYR A 117 -10.44 -4.23 -3.07
C TYR A 117 -11.77 -3.92 -2.39
N THR A 118 -12.33 -4.92 -1.72
CA THR A 118 -13.54 -4.77 -0.91
C THR A 118 -13.30 -5.21 0.52
N GLY A 119 -14.00 -4.55 1.45
CA GLY A 119 -13.95 -4.88 2.88
C GLY A 119 -12.54 -4.80 3.48
N LEU A 120 -11.76 -3.77 3.12
CA LEU A 120 -10.42 -3.60 3.66
C LEU A 120 -10.45 -3.33 5.16
N LEU A 121 -9.60 -4.05 5.89
CA LEU A 121 -9.39 -3.91 7.33
C LEU A 121 -7.90 -3.77 7.62
N ILE A 122 -7.55 -2.87 8.53
CA ILE A 122 -6.21 -2.79 9.14
C ILE A 122 -6.31 -3.27 10.57
N GLN A 123 -5.50 -4.27 10.91
CA GLN A 123 -5.43 -4.84 12.25
C GLN A 123 -4.03 -4.65 12.81
N PRO A 124 -3.87 -4.03 14.00
CA PRO A 124 -2.61 -4.12 14.72
C PRO A 124 -2.47 -5.55 15.26
N ILE A 125 -1.35 -6.18 14.97
CA ILE A 125 -1.02 -7.50 15.48
C ILE A 125 0.32 -7.46 16.18
N ASP A 126 0.47 -8.33 17.16
CA ASP A 126 1.74 -8.66 17.77
C ASP A 126 1.97 -10.16 17.57
N ASN A 127 3.13 -10.52 17.01
CA ASN A 127 3.44 -11.90 16.66
C ASN A 127 4.32 -12.60 17.72
N ALA A 128 4.63 -11.96 18.85
CA ALA A 128 5.43 -12.58 19.91
C ALA A 128 5.00 -12.12 21.31
N GLY A 129 5.05 -13.02 22.29
CA GLY A 129 4.84 -12.65 23.69
C GLY A 129 3.40 -12.17 24.03
N PRO A 130 3.22 -11.45 25.15
CA PRO A 130 1.93 -10.86 25.51
C PRO A 130 1.60 -9.68 24.59
N SER A 131 0.48 -9.78 23.87
CA SER A 131 0.12 -8.87 22.79
C SER A 131 0.20 -7.38 23.14
N GLU A 132 1.20 -6.68 22.60
CA GLU A 132 1.31 -5.22 22.58
C GLU A 132 0.56 -4.58 21.41
N ALA A 133 -0.31 -5.32 20.71
CA ALA A 133 -1.26 -4.73 19.76
C ALA A 133 -2.10 -3.61 20.41
N THR A 134 -2.34 -3.69 21.72
CA THR A 134 -3.02 -2.67 22.53
C THR A 134 -2.22 -1.37 22.70
N TRP A 135 -0.96 -1.31 22.24
CA TRP A 135 -0.21 -0.05 22.15
C TRP A 135 -0.61 0.75 20.92
N VAL A 136 -1.32 0.13 19.97
CA VAL A 136 -1.71 0.77 18.71
C VAL A 136 -3.19 1.11 18.73
N LYS A 137 -3.52 2.36 18.42
CA LYS A 137 -4.88 2.79 18.04
C LYS A 137 -4.90 3.14 16.57
N LEU A 138 -6.01 2.84 15.90
CA LEU A 138 -6.24 3.16 14.50
C LEU A 138 -7.52 3.99 14.35
N ALA A 139 -7.49 4.99 13.48
CA ALA A 139 -8.66 5.81 13.16
C ALA A 139 -8.62 6.35 11.73
N ALA A 140 -9.77 6.70 11.16
CA ALA A 140 -9.85 7.28 9.82
C ALA A 140 -9.24 8.71 9.73
N ASN A 141 -9.14 9.41 10.86
CA ASN A 141 -8.54 10.74 10.96
C ASN A 141 -7.84 10.90 12.32
N GLN A 142 -6.97 11.91 12.43
CA GLN A 142 -6.17 12.12 13.64
C GLN A 142 -7.02 12.30 14.91
N ALA A 143 -8.08 13.10 14.85
CA ALA A 143 -8.96 13.35 16.00
C ALA A 143 -9.67 12.07 16.47
N GLY A 144 -9.97 11.15 15.55
CA GLY A 144 -10.59 9.86 15.88
C GLY A 144 -9.73 9.00 16.80
N LEU A 145 -8.40 9.18 16.82
CA LEU A 145 -7.48 8.44 17.68
C LEU A 145 -7.76 8.63 19.18
N ASP A 146 -8.32 9.77 19.57
CA ASP A 146 -8.63 10.04 20.98
C ASP A 146 -9.75 9.14 21.50
N SER A 147 -10.69 8.78 20.62
CA SER A 147 -11.83 7.90 20.91
C SER A 147 -11.63 6.44 20.50
N ALA A 148 -10.63 6.15 19.66
CA ALA A 148 -10.35 4.81 19.18
C ALA A 148 -9.98 3.86 20.33
N VAL A 149 -10.43 2.61 20.23
CA VAL A 149 -10.09 1.54 21.17
C VAL A 149 -8.76 0.93 20.74
N ALA A 150 -7.87 0.72 21.70
CA ALA A 150 -6.53 0.22 21.40
C ALA A 150 -6.54 -1.28 21.09
N GLY A 151 -5.75 -1.70 20.10
CA GLY A 151 -5.72 -3.07 19.57
C GLY A 151 -6.85 -3.42 18.61
N GLU A 152 -7.84 -2.55 18.44
CA GLU A 152 -8.97 -2.82 17.54
C GLU A 152 -8.61 -2.62 16.06
N SER A 153 -9.31 -3.36 15.21
CA SER A 153 -9.17 -3.23 13.76
C SER A 153 -9.92 -2.00 13.25
N LEU A 154 -9.37 -1.34 12.23
CA LEU A 154 -10.03 -0.25 11.51
C LEU A 154 -10.56 -0.75 10.17
N ASN A 155 -11.85 -0.55 9.91
CA ASN A 155 -12.46 -0.76 8.61
C ASN A 155 -12.18 0.44 7.69
N LEU A 156 -11.53 0.17 6.56
CA LEU A 156 -11.22 1.15 5.52
C LEU A 156 -12.23 1.12 4.36
N GLY A 157 -13.12 0.12 4.33
CA GLY A 157 -14.15 -0.04 3.31
C GLY A 157 -13.60 -0.53 1.98
N ASP A 158 -14.26 -0.13 0.90
CA ASP A 158 -13.89 -0.53 -0.45
C ASP A 158 -12.92 0.47 -1.09
N LYS A 159 -12.10 -0.01 -2.00
CA LYS A 159 -11.07 0.79 -2.66
C LYS A 159 -10.94 0.38 -4.13
N ALA A 160 -11.12 1.35 -5.03
CA ALA A 160 -10.79 1.20 -6.44
C ALA A 160 -9.27 1.18 -6.66
N HIS A 161 -8.81 0.53 -7.74
CA HIS A 161 -7.38 0.42 -8.09
C HIS A 161 -6.62 1.76 -8.09
N ASN A 162 -7.26 2.83 -8.59
CA ASN A 162 -6.69 4.17 -8.72
C ASN A 162 -6.95 5.10 -7.53
N ALA A 163 -7.66 4.63 -6.50
CA ALA A 163 -7.86 5.37 -5.27
C ALA A 163 -6.68 5.19 -4.31
N THR A 164 -6.46 6.17 -3.43
CA THR A 164 -5.59 6.03 -2.26
C THR A 164 -6.45 6.24 -1.03
N LEU A 165 -6.36 5.34 -0.06
CA LEU A 165 -6.96 5.54 1.26
C LEU A 165 -5.86 6.00 2.22
N SER A 166 -6.23 6.75 3.25
CA SER A 166 -5.35 7.01 4.38
C SER A 166 -6.03 6.66 5.70
N PHE A 167 -5.22 6.43 6.71
CA PHE A 167 -5.66 6.27 8.08
C PHE A 167 -4.56 6.74 9.02
N TRP A 168 -4.95 7.01 10.26
CA TRP A 168 -4.05 7.43 11.30
C TRP A 168 -3.81 6.28 12.26
N ARG A 169 -2.55 6.11 12.65
CA ARG A 169 -2.17 5.31 13.80
C ARG A 169 -1.71 6.20 14.94
N ARG A 170 -1.98 5.78 16.17
CA ARG A 170 -1.29 6.24 17.38
C ARG A 170 -0.59 5.03 17.99
N VAL A 171 0.69 5.17 18.29
CA VAL A 171 1.42 4.19 19.09
C VAL A 171 1.71 4.83 20.44
N THR A 172 1.31 4.16 21.51
CA THR A 172 1.51 4.58 22.89
C THR A 172 2.40 3.58 23.61
N VAL A 173 3.58 4.04 24.02
CA VAL A 173 4.47 3.28 24.90
C VAL A 173 4.17 3.68 26.34
N PRO A 174 3.78 2.74 27.23
CA PRO A 174 3.53 3.03 28.64
C PRO A 174 4.78 3.53 29.39
N ALA A 175 4.57 4.34 30.43
CA ALA A 175 5.64 4.73 31.35
C ALA A 175 6.25 3.53 32.08
N GLY A 176 7.55 3.58 32.35
CA GLY A 176 8.32 2.48 32.92
C GLY A 176 8.64 1.35 31.94
N THR A 177 8.40 1.53 30.64
CA THR A 177 8.80 0.56 29.62
C THR A 177 10.33 0.57 29.46
N PRO A 178 11.03 -0.55 29.65
CA PRO A 178 12.49 -0.61 29.45
C PRO A 178 12.90 -0.29 28.01
N VAL A 179 14.14 0.19 27.84
CA VAL A 179 14.72 0.40 26.50
C VAL A 179 14.79 -0.93 25.75
N GLN A 180 14.10 -1.01 24.63
CA GLN A 180 14.02 -2.20 23.79
C GLN A 180 13.65 -1.83 22.35
N ASN A 181 14.03 -2.69 21.40
CA ASN A 181 13.55 -2.61 20.03
C ASN A 181 12.37 -3.57 19.87
N LYS A 182 11.17 -3.03 19.64
CA LYS A 182 9.99 -3.81 19.26
C LYS A 182 9.93 -3.92 17.74
N THR A 183 9.97 -5.13 17.21
CA THR A 183 9.94 -5.43 15.76
C THR A 183 8.83 -6.42 15.39
N ASP A 184 8.06 -6.82 16.40
CA ASP A 184 7.00 -7.83 16.40
C ASP A 184 5.58 -7.23 16.25
N ILE A 185 5.43 -5.93 16.54
CA ILE A 185 4.22 -5.15 16.23
C ILE A 185 4.13 -4.92 14.72
N LYS A 186 3.04 -5.38 14.10
CA LYS A 186 2.78 -5.22 12.67
C LYS A 186 1.38 -4.69 12.41
N LEU A 187 1.20 -4.09 11.24
CA LEU A 187 -0.12 -3.81 10.68
C LEU A 187 -0.44 -4.89 9.66
N ARG A 188 -1.53 -5.62 9.88
CA ARG A 188 -2.07 -6.59 8.92
C ARG A 188 -3.17 -5.91 8.11
N VAL A 189 -3.00 -5.93 6.79
CA VAL A 189 -4.05 -5.56 5.84
C VAL A 189 -4.80 -6.83 5.45
N THR A 190 -6.12 -6.81 5.50
CA THR A 190 -6.98 -7.89 4.97
C THR A 190 -8.10 -7.31 4.13
N GLY A 191 -8.60 -8.07 3.16
CA GLY A 191 -9.69 -7.68 2.27
C GLY A 191 -9.84 -8.69 1.14
N THR A 192 -10.82 -8.49 0.27
CA THR A 192 -10.99 -9.30 -0.93
C THR A 192 -10.45 -8.53 -2.14
N GLU A 193 -9.43 -9.09 -2.78
CA GLU A 193 -8.86 -8.60 -4.04
C GLU A 193 -9.71 -9.12 -5.21
N SER A 194 -10.01 -8.27 -6.19
CA SER A 194 -10.76 -8.66 -7.39
C SER A 194 -10.22 -7.93 -8.61
N PRO A 195 -10.03 -8.60 -9.75
CA PRO A 195 -9.60 -7.94 -10.98
C PRO A 195 -10.53 -6.79 -11.36
N VAL A 196 -9.97 -5.74 -11.96
CA VAL A 196 -10.76 -4.72 -12.65
C VAL A 196 -11.45 -5.38 -13.85
N ILE A 197 -12.76 -5.16 -14.01
CA ILE A 197 -13.57 -5.66 -15.13
C ILE A 197 -14.03 -4.45 -15.95
#